data_AF-A0ABD0QYT6-F1
#
_entry.id   AF-A0ABD0QYT6-F1
#
_cell.length_a   1.000
_cell.length_b   1.000
_cell.length_c   1.000
_cell.angle_alpha   90.00
_cell.angle_beta   90.00
_cell.angle_gamma   90.00
#
_symmetry.space_group_name_H-M   'P 1'
#
loop_
_entity.id
_entity.type
_entity.pdbx_description
1 polymer ?
#
loop_
_entity_poly.entity_id
_entity_poly.type
_entity_poly.pdbx_seq_one_letter_code
_entity_poly.pdbx_strand_id
1 'polypeptide(L)' 'AYERRFPTCHLIPMFVDSDVISEETSEDQSFHKIERRCKLDVDAPRLLKR' A
#
# COMPACT_ATOMS: atom_id res chain seq x y z
N ALA A 1 -2.04 10.18 10.19
CA ALA A 1 -3.07 9.11 10.28
C ALA A 1 -2.96 8.09 9.15
N TYR A 2 -2.73 8.52 7.91
CA TYR A 2 -2.59 7.64 6.75
C TYR A 2 -1.40 6.67 6.84
N GLU A 3 -0.22 7.17 7.24
CA GLU A 3 1.00 6.34 7.36
C GLU A 3 0.88 5.20 8.38
N ARG A 4 0.05 5.35 9.42
CA ARG A 4 -0.20 4.31 10.43
C ARG A 4 -1.04 3.14 9.90
N ARG A 5 -1.50 3.21 8.64
CA ARG A 5 -2.23 2.13 7.96
C ARG A 5 -1.31 1.14 7.24
N PHE A 6 0.00 1.30 7.40
CA PHE A 6 1.01 0.41 6.84
C PHE A 6 1.80 -0.25 7.98
N PRO A 7 2.33 -1.47 7.78
CA PRO A 7 2.20 -2.28 6.56
C PRO A 7 0.86 -3.01 6.44
N THR A 8 0.00 -2.94 7.45
CA THR A 8 -1.33 -3.55 7.46
C THR A 8 -2.41 -2.55 7.86
N CYS A 9 -3.65 -2.80 7.40
CA CYS A 9 -4.78 -1.90 7.66
C CYS A 9 -5.99 -2.69 8.18
N HIS A 10 -6.37 -2.49 9.44
CA HIS A 10 -7.50 -3.23 10.05
C HIS A 10 -8.86 -2.96 9.37
N LEU A 11 -9.01 -1.83 8.67
CA LEU A 11 -10.21 -1.49 7.90
C LEU A 11 -10.25 -2.17 6.53
N ILE A 12 -9.11 -2.71 6.07
CA ILE A 12 -8.96 -3.37 4.78
C ILE A 12 -8.29 -4.73 5.05
N PRO A 13 -9.04 -5.76 5.46
CA PRO A 13 -8.47 -7.04 5.91
C PRO A 13 -7.61 -7.76 4.87
N MET A 14 -7.89 -7.55 3.58
CA MET A 14 -7.08 -8.11 2.49
C MET A 14 -5.71 -7.43 2.35
N PHE A 15 -5.50 -6.28 2.98
CA PHE A 15 -4.23 -5.54 2.95
C PHE A 15 -3.26 -6.11 3.98
N VAL A 16 -2.47 -7.08 3.55
CA VAL A 16 -1.68 -7.93 4.45
C VAL A 16 -0.22 -7.50 4.57
N ASP A 17 0.29 -6.69 3.64
CA ASP A 17 1.66 -6.18 3.72
C ASP A 17 1.91 -4.97 2.81
N SER A 18 2.97 -4.21 3.08
CA SER A 18 3.49 -3.23 2.14
C SER A 18 4.95 -2.82 2.39
N ASP A 19 5.68 -2.60 1.30
CA ASP A 19 7.06 -2.10 1.30
C ASP A 19 7.17 -0.74 0.61
N VAL A 20 8.06 0.15 1.08
CA VAL A 20 8.41 1.38 0.35
C VAL A 20 9.31 1.05 -0.83
N ILE A 21 8.95 1.50 -2.02
CA ILE A 21 9.75 1.34 -3.25
C ILE A 21 10.50 2.64 -3.57
N SER A 22 9.87 3.79 -3.35
CA SER A 22 10.46 5.10 -3.60
C SER A 22 9.89 6.15 -2.65
N GLU A 23 10.69 7.17 -2.37
CA GLU A 23 10.32 8.30 -1.52
C GLU A 23 10.99 9.56 -2.05
N GLU A 24 10.20 10.60 -2.34
CA GLU A 24 10.69 11.89 -2.81
C GLU A 24 10.00 13.04 -2.06
N THR A 25 10.78 14.06 -1.73
CA THR A 25 10.30 15.30 -1.10
C THR A 25 10.84 16.48 -1.89
N SER A 26 10.01 17.50 -2.10
CA SER A 26 10.48 18.73 -2.72
C SER A 26 11.46 19.49 -1.81
N GLU A 27 12.42 20.21 -2.40
CA GLU A 27 13.35 21.07 -1.64
C GLU A 27 12.61 22.13 -0.81
N ASP A 28 11.48 22.63 -1.33
CA ASP A 28 10.61 23.60 -0.66
C ASP A 28 9.58 22.98 0.30
N GLN A 29 9.61 21.65 0.48
CA GLN A 29 8.67 20.87 1.29
C GLN A 29 7.19 21.01 0.88
N SER A 30 6.92 21.47 -0.34
CA SER A 30 5.53 21.60 -0.84
C SER A 30 4.84 20.26 -1.06
N PHE A 31 5.61 19.21 -1.34
CA PHE A 31 5.09 17.85 -1.44
C PHE A 31 6.05 16.81 -0.86
N HIS A 32 5.45 15.70 -0.42
CA HIS A 32 6.11 14.46 -0.02
C HIS A 32 5.34 13.30 -0.64
N LYS A 33 6.03 12.49 -1.44
CA LYS A 33 5.44 11.37 -2.17
C LYS A 33 6.17 10.09 -1.79
N ILE A 34 5.38 9.08 -1.42
CA ILE A 34 5.87 7.73 -1.09
C ILE A 34 5.16 6.74 -2.00
N GLU A 35 5.91 5.97 -2.77
CA GLU A 35 5.37 4.83 -3.52
C GLU A 35 5.58 3.55 -2.73
N ARG A 36 4.52 2.76 -2.58
CA ARG A 36 4.54 1.51 -1.83
C ARG A 36 4.09 0.34 -2.71
N ARG A 37 4.76 -0.80 -2.56
CA ARG A 37 4.28 -2.08 -3.07
C ARG A 37 3.34 -2.64 -2.03
N CYS A 38 2.13 -3.02 -2.41
CA CYS A 38 1.15 -3.56 -1.48
C CYS A 38 0.85 -5.02 -1.81
N LYS A 39 0.83 -5.88 -0.80
CA LYS A 39 0.38 -7.27 -0.93
C LYS A 39 -1.08 -7.36 -0.52
N LEU A 40 -1.90 -7.88 -1.42
CA LEU A 40 -3.31 -8.14 -1.18
C LEU A 40 -3.55 -9.65 -1.11
N ASP A 41 -4.16 -10.12 -0.02
CA ASP A 41 -4.65 -11.48 0.10
C ASP A 41 -6.08 -11.54 -0.43
N VAL A 42 -6.22 -11.93 -1.70
CA VAL A 42 -7.51 -11.98 -2.40
C VAL A 42 -7.85 -13.43 -2.67
N ASP A 43 -8.91 -13.93 -2.04
CA ASP A 43 -9.51 -15.18 -2.46
C ASP A 43 -10.32 -14.93 -3.73
N ALA A 44 -9.80 -15.43 -4.86
CA ALA A 44 -10.26 -15.06 -6.19
C ALA A 44 -10.71 -16.27 -7.02
N PRO A 45 -11.66 -17.11 -6.54
CA PRO A 45 -12.08 -18.32 -7.23
C PRO A 45 -12.78 -18.05 -8.58
N ARG A 46 -13.17 -16.80 -8.84
CA ARG A 46 -13.82 -16.38 -10.10
C ARG A 46 -12.93 -15.55 -11.05
N LEU A 47 -11.82 -14.97 -10.57
CA LEU A 47 -10.87 -14.25 -11.44
C LEU A 47 -9.93 -15.22 -12.16
N LEU A 48 -9.64 -16.36 -11.54
CA LEU A 48 -8.93 -17.48 -12.15
C LEU A 48 -9.92 -18.40 -12.88
N LYS A 49 -10.63 -17.88 -13.90
CA LYS A 49 -11.17 -18.77 -14.94
C LYS A 49 -10.00 -19.12 -15.87
N ARG A 50 -9.67 -20.41 -15.93
CA ARG A 50 -8.77 -20.99 -16.94
C ARG A 50 -9.27 -20.69 -18.34
#